data_AF-A0A3B9RSJ8-F1
#
_entry.id   AF-A0A3B9RSJ8-F1
#
_cell.length_a   1.000
_cell.length_b   1.000
_cell.length_c   1.000
_cell.angle_alpha   90.00
_cell.angle_beta   90.00
_cell.angle_gamma   90.00
#
_symmetry.space_group_name_H-M   'P 1'
#
loop_
_entity.id
_entity.type
_entity.pdbx_description
1 polymer ?
#
loop_
_entity_poly.entity_id
_entity_poly.type
_entity_poly.pdbx_seq_one_letter_code
_entity_poly.pdbx_strand_id
1 'polypeptide(L)'
;QSKTLNLLVLPLLPAIGNCMQQYLLGERPESNLRYVFLSLRTPHPQLKGHTAIYKIIEKVFAQLGIRDSKRKGSHLLRHHAASKQLLSLVPLGTISNMLGHKDMDSTTIYATVEYEKLRPCCLEPYYKEATL
;
A
#
# COMPACT_ATOMS: atom_id res chain seq x y z
N GLN A 1 5.72 -5.17 -12.97
CA GLN A 1 4.31 -5.49 -12.63
C GLN A 1 3.96 -6.83 -13.28
N SER A 2 3.96 -7.95 -12.55
CA SER A 2 3.81 -9.27 -13.20
C SER A 2 2.38 -9.64 -13.58
N LYS A 3 1.37 -8.92 -13.06
CA LYS A 3 -0.05 -9.24 -13.28
C LYS A 3 -0.69 -8.58 -14.51
N THR A 4 -0.17 -7.44 -14.95
CA THR A 4 -0.76 -6.66 -16.06
C THR A 4 0.23 -6.41 -17.20
N LEU A 5 1.50 -6.77 -17.04
CA LEU A 5 2.60 -6.50 -17.99
C LEU A 5 2.80 -5.02 -18.36
N ASN A 6 2.02 -4.10 -17.78
CA ASN A 6 2.18 -2.67 -17.96
C ASN A 6 3.38 -2.17 -17.14
N LEU A 7 4.11 -1.21 -17.69
CA LEU A 7 5.18 -0.54 -16.98
C LEU A 7 4.56 0.57 -16.13
N LEU A 8 4.64 0.41 -14.81
CA LEU A 8 4.18 1.40 -13.85
C LEU A 8 5.39 2.19 -13.33
N VAL A 9 5.45 3.47 -13.66
CA VAL A 9 6.41 4.41 -13.05
C VAL A 9 5.69 5.19 -11.97
N LEU A 10 6.23 5.14 -10.75
CA LEU A 10 5.74 5.94 -9.63
C LEU A 10 6.82 6.94 -9.21
N PRO A 11 6.45 8.19 -8.89
CA PRO A 11 7.40 9.14 -8.34
C PRO A 11 7.90 8.64 -6.98
N LEU A 12 9.22 8.59 -6.81
CA LEU A 12 9.83 8.23 -5.54
C LEU A 12 9.84 9.45 -4.63
N LEU A 13 9.21 9.35 -3.46
CA LEU A 13 9.25 10.42 -2.46
C LEU A 13 10.70 10.62 -2.00
N PRO A 14 11.17 11.88 -1.79
CA PRO A 14 12.54 12.15 -1.36
C PRO A 14 12.95 11.37 -0.10
N ALA A 15 12.05 11.26 0.88
CA ALA A 15 12.29 10.48 2.09
C ALA A 15 12.58 8.99 1.79
N ILE A 16 11.86 8.39 0.84
CA ILE A 16 12.11 7.01 0.41
C ILE A 16 13.42 6.92 -0.36
N GLY A 17 13.72 7.89 -1.22
CA GLY A 17 14.99 7.98 -1.94
C GLY A 17 16.19 8.00 -1.00
N ASN A 18 16.14 8.81 0.05
CA ASN A 18 17.18 8.89 1.07
C ASN A 18 17.35 7.56 1.81
N CYS A 19 16.27 6.89 2.21
CA CYS A 19 16.35 5.56 2.82
C CYS A 19 16.91 4.51 1.85
N MET A 20 16.57 4.57 0.56
CA MET A 20 17.14 3.69 -0.45
C MET A 20 18.64 3.93 -0.64
N GLN A 21 19.09 5.18 -0.62
CA GLN A 21 20.51 5.52 -0.70
C GLN A 21 21.28 4.95 0.50
N GLN A 22 20.77 5.13 1.72
CA GLN A 22 21.38 4.58 2.93
C GLN A 22 21.51 3.06 2.84
N TYR A 23 20.45 2.38 2.42
CA TYR A 23 20.47 0.93 2.23
C TYR A 23 21.51 0.52 1.17
N LEU A 24 21.48 1.14 -0.02
CA LEU A 24 22.34 0.75 -1.13
C LEU A 24 23.83 0.98 -0.87
N LEU A 25 24.17 2.06 -0.14
CA LEU A 25 25.57 2.44 0.10
C LEU A 25 26.13 1.91 1.42
N GLY A 26 25.28 1.60 2.41
CA GLY A 26 25.74 1.27 3.77
C GLY A 26 25.30 -0.09 4.30
N GLU A 27 24.15 -0.61 3.88
CA GLU A 27 23.56 -1.81 4.49
C GLU A 27 23.46 -3.01 3.55
N ARG A 28 23.40 -2.76 2.25
CA ARG A 28 23.25 -3.81 1.23
C ARG A 28 24.52 -4.66 1.21
N PRO A 29 24.42 -5.99 1.41
CA PRO A 29 25.56 -6.88 1.30
C PRO A 29 26.23 -6.79 -0.08
N GLU A 30 27.56 -6.86 -0.11
CA GLU A 30 28.33 -6.97 -1.34
C GLU A 30 27.93 -8.23 -2.10
N SER A 31 27.55 -8.06 -3.37
CA SER A 31 27.02 -9.15 -4.19
C SER A 31 27.01 -8.78 -5.66
N ASN A 32 27.33 -9.76 -6.51
CA ASN A 32 27.21 -9.67 -7.96
C ASN A 32 25.75 -9.76 -8.46
N LEU A 33 24.78 -9.96 -7.56
CA LEU A 33 23.37 -10.02 -7.90
C LEU A 33 22.84 -8.63 -8.24
N ARG A 34 22.05 -8.52 -9.32
CA ARG A 34 21.45 -7.26 -9.80
C ARG A 34 20.18 -6.83 -9.06
N TYR A 35 19.82 -7.51 -7.97
CA TYR A 35 18.62 -7.19 -7.21
C TYR A 35 18.89 -6.07 -6.21
N VAL A 36 17.92 -5.15 -6.08
CA VAL A 36 17.97 -4.05 -5.11
C VAL A 36 18.05 -4.64 -3.71
N PHE A 37 17.04 -5.40 -3.29
CA PHE A 37 16.96 -5.97 -1.94
C PHE A 37 17.52 -7.40 -1.88
N LEU A 38 18.48 -7.60 -0.97
CA LEU A 38 19.09 -8.89 -0.66
C LEU A 38 18.75 -9.32 0.76
N SER A 39 18.73 -10.63 0.98
CA SER A 39 18.63 -11.18 2.33
C SER A 39 19.94 -10.98 3.09
N LEU A 40 19.87 -10.71 4.39
CA LEU A 40 21.04 -10.72 5.28
C LEU A 40 21.49 -12.15 5.63
N ARG A 41 20.72 -13.18 5.28
CA ARG A 41 21.12 -14.57 5.48
C ARG A 41 22.08 -14.98 4.37
N THR A 42 23.26 -15.48 4.74
CA THR A 42 24.22 -16.07 3.78
C THR A 42 23.54 -17.19 2.97
N PRO A 43 23.75 -17.29 1.64
CA PRO A 43 24.69 -16.55 0.80
C PRO A 43 24.14 -15.22 0.21
N HIS A 44 23.33 -14.48 0.97
CA HIS A 44 22.69 -13.22 0.57
C HIS A 44 21.89 -13.29 -0.74
N PRO A 45 20.99 -14.29 -0.89
CA PRO A 45 20.17 -14.38 -2.07
C PRO A 45 19.24 -13.16 -2.17
N GLN A 46 18.63 -12.99 -3.34
CA GLN A 46 17.54 -12.05 -3.53
C GLN A 46 16.50 -12.18 -2.40
N LEU A 47 16.11 -11.04 -1.82
CA LEU A 47 14.96 -11.01 -0.92
C LEU A 47 13.70 -11.27 -1.74
N LYS A 48 13.20 -12.51 -1.68
CA LYS A 48 12.04 -12.96 -2.45
C LYS A 48 10.98 -13.61 -1.56
N GLY A 49 9.75 -13.56 -2.03
CA GLY A 49 8.61 -14.24 -1.42
C GLY A 49 7.83 -13.37 -0.44
N HIS A 50 6.51 -13.57 -0.46
CA HIS A 50 5.57 -12.83 0.38
C HIS A 50 5.85 -13.02 1.88
N THR A 51 6.22 -14.23 2.29
CA THR A 51 6.46 -14.58 3.70
C THR A 51 7.66 -13.83 4.29
N ALA A 52 8.74 -13.64 3.54
CA ALA A 52 9.92 -12.92 4.02
C ALA A 52 9.60 -11.44 4.27
N ILE A 53 8.92 -10.81 3.30
CA ILE A 53 8.46 -9.42 3.42
C ILE A 53 7.46 -9.27 4.57
N TYR A 54 6.51 -10.20 4.68
CA TYR A 54 5.54 -10.23 5.79
C TYR A 54 6.25 -10.25 7.15
N LYS A 55 7.26 -11.12 7.33
CA LYS A 55 7.99 -11.24 8.60
C LYS A 55 8.78 -9.98 8.95
N ILE A 56 9.37 -9.32 7.96
CA ILE A 56 10.06 -8.03 8.17
C ILE A 56 9.05 -6.98 8.67
N ILE A 57 7.90 -6.86 8.00
CA ILE A 57 6.86 -5.88 8.39
C ILE A 57 6.29 -6.22 9.77
N GLU A 58 6.00 -7.49 10.04
CA GLU A 58 5.49 -7.96 11.34
C GLU A 58 6.47 -7.61 12.48
N LYS A 59 7.78 -7.79 12.26
CA LYS A 59 8.81 -7.42 13.23
C LYS A 59 8.82 -5.91 13.50
N VAL A 60 8.76 -5.08 12.45
CA VAL A 60 8.72 -3.62 12.58
C VAL A 60 7.45 -3.17 13.31
N PHE A 61 6.29 -3.71 12.96
CA PHE A 61 5.03 -3.39 13.64
C PHE A 61 5.05 -3.78 15.11
N ALA A 62 5.59 -4.96 15.45
CA ALA A 62 5.74 -5.39 16.84
C ALA A 62 6.64 -4.42 17.63
N GLN A 63 7.76 -3.97 17.04
CA GLN A 63 8.65 -2.99 17.67
C GLN A 63 7.98 -1.63 17.89
N LEU A 64 7.10 -1.22 16.97
CA LEU A 64 6.34 0.04 17.07
C LEU A 64 5.05 -0.10 17.90
N GLY A 65 4.75 -1.28 18.46
CA GLY A 65 3.53 -1.52 19.22
C GLY A 65 2.23 -1.50 18.39
N ILE A 66 2.34 -1.56 17.06
CA ILE A 66 1.19 -1.54 16.15
C ILE A 66 0.52 -2.92 16.17
N ARG A 67 -0.69 -2.98 16.72
CA ARG A 67 -1.52 -4.20 16.78
C ARG A 67 -2.81 -3.97 16.01
N ASP A 68 -2.92 -4.56 14.82
CA ASP A 68 -4.19 -4.67 14.10
C ASP A 68 -4.64 -6.14 14.12
N SER A 69 -5.84 -6.38 14.62
CA SER A 69 -6.43 -7.73 14.76
C SER A 69 -7.00 -8.26 13.44
N LYS A 70 -7.30 -7.39 12.47
CA LYS A 70 -7.99 -7.75 11.22
C LYS A 70 -7.05 -7.80 10.02
N ARG A 71 -5.98 -6.99 9.99
CA ARG A 71 -5.04 -6.93 8.86
C ARG A 71 -3.60 -6.96 9.34
N LYS A 72 -2.75 -7.79 8.72
CA LYS A 72 -1.35 -7.96 9.13
C LYS A 72 -0.39 -7.79 7.94
N GLY A 73 0.82 -7.35 8.25
CA GLY A 73 1.92 -7.26 7.29
C GLY A 73 1.65 -6.30 6.12
N SER A 74 2.07 -6.72 4.92
CA SER A 74 2.01 -5.96 3.66
C SER A 74 0.59 -5.50 3.29
N HIS A 75 -0.44 -6.30 3.63
CA HIS A 75 -1.82 -5.94 3.36
C HIS A 75 -2.28 -4.70 4.12
N LEU A 76 -1.82 -4.52 5.36
CA LEU A 76 -2.14 -3.32 6.15
C LEU A 76 -1.50 -2.07 5.52
N LEU A 77 -0.22 -2.16 5.14
CA LEU A 77 0.49 -1.07 4.47
C LEU A 77 -0.20 -0.68 3.16
N ARG A 78 -0.55 -1.67 2.34
CA ARG A 78 -1.23 -1.45 1.05
C ARG A 78 -2.59 -0.79 1.25
N HIS A 79 -3.36 -1.24 2.25
CA HIS A 79 -4.63 -0.62 2.59
C HIS A 79 -4.45 0.83 3.04
N HIS A 80 -3.52 1.09 3.95
CA HIS A 80 -3.25 2.44 4.42
C HIS A 80 -2.84 3.38 3.28
N ALA A 81 -1.97 2.93 2.38
CA ALA A 81 -1.55 3.71 1.21
C ALA A 81 -2.74 4.04 0.29
N ALA A 82 -3.58 3.05 -0.01
CA ALA A 82 -4.78 3.24 -0.84
C ALA A 82 -5.76 4.22 -0.20
N SER A 83 -6.08 4.03 1.09
CA SER A 83 -6.98 4.91 1.84
C SER A 83 -6.46 6.34 1.91
N LYS A 84 -5.14 6.53 2.11
CA LYS A 84 -4.53 7.87 2.14
C LYS A 84 -4.64 8.59 0.78
N GLN A 85 -4.45 7.86 -0.32
CA GLN A 85 -4.62 8.42 -1.67
C GLN A 85 -6.09 8.76 -1.95
N LEU A 86 -7.02 7.90 -1.53
CA LEU A 86 -8.46 8.16 -1.66
C LEU A 86 -8.86 9.43 -0.90
N LEU A 87 -8.40 9.58 0.34
CA LEU A 87 -8.64 10.78 1.14
C LEU A 87 -8.06 12.06 0.53
N SER A 88 -7.06 11.93 -0.35
CA SER A 88 -6.43 13.02 -1.10
C SER A 88 -7.09 13.26 -2.47
N LEU A 89 -8.29 12.71 -2.69
CA LEU A 89 -9.10 12.84 -3.92
C LEU A 89 -8.41 12.32 -5.19
N VAL A 90 -7.47 11.38 -5.05
CA VAL A 90 -6.89 10.70 -6.22
C VAL A 90 -7.97 9.79 -6.83
N PRO A 91 -8.25 9.87 -8.14
CA PRO A 91 -9.26 9.02 -8.78
C PRO A 91 -8.99 7.53 -8.55
N LEU A 92 -10.04 6.75 -8.26
CA LEU A 92 -9.94 5.31 -7.99
C LEU A 92 -9.22 4.53 -9.10
N GLY A 93 -9.41 4.91 -10.37
CA GLY A 93 -8.70 4.31 -11.50
C GLY A 93 -7.18 4.53 -11.41
N THR A 94 -6.75 5.72 -11.00
CA THR A 94 -5.34 6.04 -10.77
C THR A 94 -4.77 5.24 -9.59
N ILE A 95 -5.52 5.15 -8.48
CA ILE A 95 -5.12 4.35 -7.32
C ILE A 95 -4.99 2.86 -7.69
N SER A 96 -5.97 2.31 -8.42
CA SER A 96 -5.94 0.92 -8.91
C SER A 96 -4.72 0.64 -9.79
N ASN A 97 -4.41 1.57 -10.71
CA ASN A 97 -3.22 1.51 -11.56
C ASN A 97 -1.93 1.56 -10.75
N MET A 98 -1.82 2.48 -9.78
CA MET A 98 -0.65 2.57 -8.88
C MET A 98 -0.44 1.32 -8.03
N LEU A 99 -1.53 0.71 -7.58
CA LEU A 99 -1.49 -0.53 -6.80
C LEU A 99 -1.21 -1.73 -7.71
N GLY A 100 -1.50 -1.63 -9.00
CA GLY A 100 -1.25 -2.67 -9.99
C GLY A 100 -2.27 -3.80 -9.97
N HIS A 101 -3.51 -3.47 -9.61
CA HIS A 101 -4.66 -4.38 -9.70
C HIS A 101 -5.23 -4.34 -11.12
N LYS A 102 -5.68 -5.50 -11.63
CA LYS A 102 -6.40 -5.61 -12.91
C LYS A 102 -7.91 -5.40 -12.73
N ASP A 103 -8.43 -5.71 -11.54
CA ASP A 103 -9.84 -5.68 -11.20
C ASP A 103 -10.16 -4.60 -10.15
N MET A 104 -11.10 -3.72 -10.49
CA MET A 104 -11.56 -2.59 -9.67
C MET A 104 -12.24 -3.03 -8.36
N ASP A 105 -12.79 -4.25 -8.29
CA ASP A 105 -13.51 -4.76 -7.11
C ASP A 105 -12.65 -4.84 -5.85
N SER A 106 -11.33 -5.07 -6.00
CA SER A 106 -10.39 -5.03 -4.87
C SER A 106 -10.12 -3.63 -4.32
N THR A 107 -10.51 -2.60 -5.08
CA THR A 107 -10.36 -1.17 -4.74
C THR A 107 -11.58 -0.66 -3.96
N THR A 108 -12.75 -1.25 -4.17
CA THR A 108 -14.01 -0.94 -3.44
C THR A 108 -13.87 -1.19 -1.94
N ILE A 109 -13.02 -2.13 -1.53
CA ILE A 109 -12.69 -2.36 -0.10
C ILE A 109 -12.07 -1.11 0.52
N TYR A 110 -11.35 -0.28 -0.24
CA TYR A 110 -10.76 0.98 0.25
C TYR A 110 -11.77 2.12 0.28
N ALA A 111 -12.88 2.03 -0.46
CA ALA A 111 -13.96 3.02 -0.47
C ALA A 111 -14.83 2.97 0.80
N THR A 112 -14.81 1.85 1.53
CA THR A 112 -15.54 1.70 2.81
C THR A 112 -15.05 2.64 3.93
N VAL A 113 -13.94 3.36 3.72
CA VAL A 113 -13.36 4.29 4.70
C VAL A 113 -14.09 5.63 4.73
N GLU A 114 -15.03 5.88 3.83
CA GLU A 114 -15.53 7.23 3.58
C GLU A 114 -17.02 7.45 3.92
N TYR A 115 -17.51 6.92 5.05
CA TYR A 115 -18.88 7.28 5.50
C TYR A 115 -19.05 8.80 5.69
N GLU A 116 -18.10 9.46 6.37
CA GLU A 116 -18.20 10.88 6.71
C GLU A 116 -18.12 11.83 5.51
N LYS A 117 -17.32 11.52 4.49
CA LYS A 117 -17.21 12.37 3.29
C LYS A 117 -18.18 11.96 2.16
N LEU A 118 -18.77 10.77 2.21
CA LEU A 118 -19.91 10.41 1.34
C LEU A 118 -21.23 11.00 1.86
N ARG A 119 -21.31 11.34 3.16
CA ARG A 119 -22.47 11.99 3.77
C ARG A 119 -23.01 13.21 3.01
N PRO A 120 -22.18 14.18 2.54
CA PRO A 120 -22.66 15.30 1.72
C PRO A 120 -23.06 14.92 0.28
N CYS A 121 -22.65 13.75 -0.21
CA CYS A 121 -23.05 13.24 -1.52
C CYS A 121 -24.34 12.41 -1.47
N CYS A 122 -24.79 12.02 -0.27
CA CYS A 122 -26.09 11.39 -0.08
C CYS A 122 -27.18 12.43 -0.35
N LEU A 123 -28.12 12.09 -1.24
CA LEU A 123 -29.33 12.89 -1.45
C LEU A 123 -30.05 13.04 -0.11
N GLU A 124 -30.48 14.26 0.22
CA GLU A 124 -31.35 14.48 1.37
C GLU A 124 -32.61 13.61 1.23
N PRO A 125 -33.05 12.94 2.30
CA PRO A 125 -34.28 12.16 2.26
C PRO A 125 -35.44 13.10 1.92
N TYR A 126 -36.08 12.84 0.78
CA TYR A 126 -37.26 13.57 0.32
C TYR A 126 -38.44 13.20 1.23
N TYR A 127 -38.62 13.89 2.35
CA TYR A 127 -39.83 13.80 3.14
C TYR A 127 -40.92 14.61 2.43
N LYS A 128 -41.88 13.92 1.81
CA LYS A 128 -43.19 14.54 1.53
C LYS A 128 -43.86 14.76 2.88
N GLU A 129 -43.99 16.02 3.29
CA GLU A 129 -44.94 16.36 4.35
C GLU A 129 -46.33 15.92 3.88
N ALA A 130 -46.91 14.96 4.61
CA ALA A 130 -48.32 14.69 4.52
C ALA A 130 -49.03 15.88 5.18
N THR A 131 -49.47 16.83 4.35
CA THR A 131 -50.37 17.90 4.77
C THR A 131 -51.64 17.24 5.32
N LEU A 132 -51.93 17.47 6.60
CA LEU A 132 -53.20 17.14 7.27
C LEU A 132 -54.35 17.94 6.65
#